data_AF-A0AAV3Z7C4-F1
#
_entry.id   AF-A0AAV3Z7C4-F1
#
_cell.length_a   1.000
_cell.length_b   1.000
_cell.length_c   1.000
_cell.angle_alpha   90.00
_cell.angle_beta   90.00
_cell.angle_gamma   90.00
#
_symmetry.space_group_name_H-M   'P 1'
#
loop_
_entity.id
_entity.type
_entity.pdbx_description
1 polymer ?
#
loop_
_entity_poly.entity_id
_entity_poly.type
_entity_poly.pdbx_seq_one_letter_code
_entity_poly.pdbx_strand_id
1 'polypeptide(L)'
;MSLDIPVIVNLHKNLNISKGVIRRRDLRSCSEEEMVEELSDITHARGIKVRRDEDKIQTVTVVLAFDSPKPPSRIRQGYLMSNRTSRLQCHRYSHGKDKCEKPAAFCVRCGKGDHVKRDWLIRIA
;
A
#
# COMPACT_ATOMS: atom_id res chain seq x y z
N MET A 1 35.08 18.11 35.57
CA MET A 1 35.28 18.57 34.18
C MET A 1 34.77 17.46 33.26
N SER A 2 33.54 17.59 32.79
CA SER A 2 32.98 16.72 31.75
C SER A 2 33.50 17.23 30.40
N LEU A 3 34.21 16.38 29.66
CA LEU A 3 34.56 16.68 28.28
C LEU A 3 33.34 16.42 27.40
N ASP A 4 32.69 17.49 26.94
CA ASP A 4 31.65 17.45 25.90
C ASP A 4 32.30 17.23 24.53
N ILE A 5 32.59 15.97 24.23
CA ILE A 5 33.07 15.55 22.91
C ILE A 5 31.83 15.40 21.99
N PRO A 6 31.73 16.16 20.89
CA PRO A 6 30.61 16.03 19.96
C PRO A 6 30.68 14.68 19.25
N VAL A 7 29.78 13.76 19.63
CA VAL A 7 29.63 12.47 18.95
C VAL A 7 28.69 12.66 17.76
N ILE A 8 29.22 12.50 16.55
CA ILE A 8 28.43 12.51 15.31
C ILE A 8 27.94 11.08 15.05
N VAL A 9 26.66 10.83 15.29
CA VAL A 9 26.02 9.55 14.99
C VAL A 9 25.50 9.57 13.57
N ASN A 10 26.12 8.78 12.68
CA ASN A 10 25.66 8.59 11.30
C ASN A 10 24.83 7.32 11.19
N LEU A 11 23.74 7.35 10.44
CA LEU A 11 22.95 6.15 10.16
C LEU A 11 23.78 5.13 9.37
N HIS A 12 23.92 3.92 9.92
CA HIS A 12 24.53 2.82 9.20
C HIS A 12 23.59 2.30 8.10
N LYS A 13 24.04 2.35 6.84
CA LYS A 13 23.22 2.14 5.63
C LYS A 13 22.46 0.80 5.59
N ASN A 14 22.99 -0.25 6.21
CA ASN A 14 22.38 -1.60 6.20
C ASN A 14 21.78 -2.03 7.56
N LEU A 15 22.19 -1.43 8.67
CA LEU A 15 21.80 -1.89 10.02
C LEU A 15 20.51 -1.25 10.51
N ASN A 16 20.06 -0.18 9.85
CA ASN A 16 18.81 0.51 10.16
C ASN A 16 17.67 0.09 9.25
N ILE A 17 17.78 -1.06 8.57
CA ILE A 17 16.71 -1.58 7.73
C ILE A 17 15.90 -2.60 8.51
N SER A 18 14.59 -2.38 8.60
CA SER A 18 13.65 -3.40 9.09
C SER A 18 12.80 -3.94 7.94
N LYS A 19 12.17 -5.09 8.17
CA LYS A 19 11.26 -5.72 7.20
C LYS A 19 9.91 -5.98 7.83
N GLY A 20 8.87 -5.89 7.02
CA GLY A 20 7.49 -6.18 7.41
C GLY A 20 6.79 -7.02 6.37
N VAL A 21 5.80 -7.81 6.81
CA VAL A 21 4.99 -8.63 5.90
C VAL A 21 3.58 -8.10 5.86
N ILE A 22 3.03 -7.97 4.66
CA ILE A 22 1.62 -7.62 4.46
C ILE A 22 0.94 -8.65 3.57
N ARG A 23 -0.35 -8.91 3.85
CA ARG A 23 -1.20 -9.81 3.07
C ARG A 23 -2.45 -9.09 2.60
N ARG A 24 -2.51 -8.74 1.31
CA ARG A 24 -3.65 -8.04 0.70
C ARG A 24 -3.87 -8.49 -0.74
N ARG A 25 -5.13 -8.77 -1.09
CA ARG A 25 -5.52 -9.16 -2.47
C ARG A 25 -5.21 -8.07 -3.49
N ASP A 26 -5.32 -6.81 -3.07
CA ASP A 26 -5.17 -5.62 -3.92
C ASP A 26 -3.75 -5.52 -4.50
N LEU A 27 -2.77 -6.04 -3.76
CA LEU A 27 -1.35 -6.00 -4.07
C LEU A 27 -0.91 -7.09 -5.04
N ARG A 28 -1.75 -8.10 -5.31
CA ARG A 28 -1.41 -9.21 -6.21
C ARG A 28 -1.16 -8.74 -7.64
N SER A 29 -1.80 -7.64 -8.02
CA SER A 29 -1.78 -7.05 -9.35
C SER A 29 -1.01 -5.73 -9.40
N CYS A 30 -0.20 -5.45 -8.38
CA CYS A 30 0.67 -4.28 -8.33
C CYS A 30 2.12 -4.71 -8.56
N SER A 31 2.87 -3.87 -9.25
CA SER A 31 4.32 -4.05 -9.40
C SER A 31 5.04 -3.66 -8.11
N GLU A 32 6.30 -4.07 -7.98
CA GLU A 32 7.12 -3.75 -6.80
C GLU A 32 7.43 -2.24 -6.75
N GLU A 33 7.58 -1.61 -7.91
CA GLU A 33 7.82 -0.18 -8.08
C GLU A 33 6.59 0.63 -7.67
N GLU A 34 5.40 0.25 -8.16
CA GLU A 34 4.13 0.88 -7.76
C GLU A 34 3.93 0.81 -6.23
N MET A 35 4.37 -0.27 -5.58
CA MET A 35 4.28 -0.38 -4.12
C MET A 35 5.19 0.59 -3.39
N VAL A 36 6.41 0.80 -3.90
CA VAL A 36 7.38 1.73 -3.29
C VAL A 36 6.91 3.18 -3.49
N GLU A 37 6.34 3.50 -4.66
CA GLU A 37 5.80 4.84 -4.93
C GLU A 37 4.55 5.16 -4.10
N GLU A 38 3.67 4.18 -3.92
CA GLU A 38 2.37 4.41 -3.30
C GLU A 38 2.34 4.17 -1.80
N LEU A 39 3.25 3.38 -1.23
CA LEU A 39 3.25 3.15 0.22
C LEU A 39 4.25 4.08 0.89
N SER A 40 3.80 4.82 1.91
CA SER A 40 4.71 5.69 2.65
C SER A 40 5.73 4.87 3.43
N ASP A 41 6.92 5.44 3.59
CA ASP A 41 7.98 4.93 4.47
C ASP A 41 8.58 3.59 4.02
N ILE A 42 8.43 3.23 2.73
CA ILE A 42 8.96 1.99 2.15
C ILE A 42 10.13 2.30 1.22
N THR A 43 11.24 1.57 1.38
CA THR A 43 12.40 1.67 0.48
C THR A 43 12.45 0.56 -0.56
N HIS A 44 11.86 -0.59 -0.24
CA HIS A 44 11.81 -1.73 -1.16
C HIS A 44 10.57 -2.59 -0.89
N ALA A 45 9.97 -3.10 -1.95
CA ALA A 45 8.86 -4.05 -1.88
C ALA A 45 9.18 -5.30 -2.69
N ARG A 46 8.79 -6.47 -2.18
CA ARG A 46 9.00 -7.75 -2.85
C ARG A 46 7.77 -8.62 -2.79
N GLY A 47 7.18 -8.93 -3.95
CA GLY A 47 6.06 -9.84 -4.05
C GLY A 47 6.52 -11.30 -3.87
N ILE A 48 5.87 -12.04 -2.98
CA ILE A 48 6.15 -13.47 -2.85
C ILE A 48 5.47 -14.21 -4.01
N LYS A 49 6.28 -14.91 -4.81
CA LYS A 49 5.82 -15.79 -5.88
C LYS A 49 5.96 -17.23 -5.44
N VAL A 50 4.91 -18.02 -5.63
CA VAL A 50 4.91 -19.46 -5.37
C VAL A 50 4.89 -20.17 -6.71
N ARG A 51 5.68 -21.24 -6.83
CA ARG A 51 5.59 -22.15 -7.97
C ARG A 51 4.42 -23.10 -7.72
N ARG A 52 3.46 -23.14 -8.63
CA ARG A 52 2.41 -24.15 -8.67
C ARG A 52 2.51 -24.81 -10.02
N ASP A 53 2.78 -26.11 -10.02
CA ASP A 53 3.11 -26.87 -11.22
C ASP A 53 4.33 -26.21 -11.92
N GLU A 54 4.18 -25.75 -13.16
CA GLU A 54 5.23 -25.05 -13.92
C GLU A 54 5.12 -23.50 -13.86
N ASP A 55 4.03 -22.98 -13.29
CA ASP A 55 3.73 -21.55 -13.27
C ASP A 55 4.23 -20.83 -12.01
N LYS A 56 4.81 -19.64 -12.20
CA LYS A 56 5.14 -18.71 -11.11
C LYS A 56 3.93 -17.82 -10.81
N ILE A 57 3.19 -18.16 -9.77
CA ILE A 57 1.99 -17.43 -9.35
C ILE A 57 2.38 -16.39 -8.29
N GLN A 58 2.10 -15.12 -8.57
CA GLN A 58 2.19 -14.07 -7.56
C GLN A 58 1.12 -14.27 -6.48
N THR A 59 1.57 -14.35 -5.23
CA THR A 59 0.69 -14.44 -4.08
C THR A 59 0.19 -13.06 -3.66
N VAL A 60 -0.71 -13.05 -2.67
CA VAL A 60 -1.19 -11.82 -2.01
C VAL A 60 -0.23 -11.32 -0.92
N THR A 61 0.90 -12.01 -0.72
CA THR A 61 1.88 -11.71 0.35
C THR A 61 3.04 -10.91 -0.22
N VAL A 62 3.39 -9.84 0.47
CA VAL A 62 4.46 -8.92 0.08
C VAL A 62 5.35 -8.68 1.29
N VAL A 63 6.66 -8.65 1.05
CA VAL A 63 7.66 -8.25 2.03
C VAL A 63 8.08 -6.81 1.72
N LEU A 64 8.06 -5.96 2.72
CA LEU A 64 8.43 -4.56 2.64
C LEU A 64 9.71 -4.31 3.43
N ALA A 65 10.53 -3.38 2.98
CA ALA A 65 11.70 -2.89 3.70
C ALA A 65 11.50 -1.41 4.07
N PHE A 66 11.91 -1.07 5.30
CA PHE A 66 11.83 0.27 5.87
C PHE A 66 13.24 0.75 6.18
N ASP A 67 13.50 2.05 6.08
CA ASP A 67 14.77 2.70 6.49
C ASP A 67 14.86 2.97 7.99
N SER A 68 13.93 2.39 8.76
CA SER A 68 13.90 2.47 10.22
C SER A 68 14.25 1.12 10.86
N PRO A 69 14.94 1.11 12.01
CA PRO A 69 15.38 -0.12 12.68
C PRO A 69 14.23 -0.95 13.25
N LYS A 70 13.04 -0.36 13.39
CA LYS A 70 11.82 -1.05 13.84
C LYS A 70 10.72 -0.83 12.81
N PRO A 71 10.08 -1.90 12.32
CA PRO A 71 9.00 -1.72 11.35
C PRO A 71 7.82 -1.04 12.03
N PRO A 72 7.12 -0.13 11.34
CA PRO A 72 5.90 0.45 11.87
C PRO A 72 4.83 -0.64 12.06
N SER A 73 3.87 -0.40 12.95
CA SER A 73 2.73 -1.34 13.11
C SER A 73 1.71 -1.21 11.97
N ARG A 74 1.71 -0.04 11.31
CA ARG A 74 0.78 0.34 10.26
C ARG A 74 1.48 1.26 9.25
N ILE A 75 1.16 1.11 7.97
CA ILE A 75 1.64 1.97 6.89
C ILE A 75 0.48 2.63 6.17
N ARG A 76 0.63 3.86 5.70
CA ARG A 76 -0.41 4.53 4.92
C ARG A 76 -0.36 4.05 3.47
N GLN A 77 -1.52 3.67 2.96
CA GLN A 77 -1.71 3.35 1.55
C GLN A 77 -1.88 4.64 0.73
N GLY A 78 -1.15 4.74 -0.37
CA GLY A 78 -1.18 5.87 -1.28
C GLY A 78 -2.41 5.93 -2.18
N TYR A 79 -2.44 7.00 -2.96
CA TYR A 79 -3.58 7.45 -3.74
C TYR A 79 -3.94 6.48 -4.88
N LEU A 80 -2.96 5.88 -5.56
CA LEU A 80 -3.13 4.97 -6.71
C LEU A 80 -3.48 3.52 -6.30
N MET A 81 -3.40 3.19 -5.02
CA MET A 81 -3.98 1.94 -4.52
C MET A 81 -5.46 2.11 -4.13
N SER A 82 -5.85 3.35 -3.83
CA SER A 82 -7.22 3.72 -3.47
C SER A 82 -8.13 3.94 -4.69
N ASN A 83 -7.57 4.36 -5.83
CA ASN A 83 -8.32 4.58 -7.07
C ASN A 83 -8.73 3.26 -7.79
N ARG A 84 -8.13 2.10 -7.47
CA ARG A 84 -8.70 0.77 -7.82
C ARG A 84 -10.02 0.49 -7.10
N THR A 85 -10.39 1.33 -6.13
CA THR A 85 -11.74 1.43 -5.56
C THR A 85 -12.42 2.73 -5.99
N SER A 86 -12.23 3.12 -7.26
CA SER A 86 -12.87 4.30 -7.83
C SER A 86 -14.36 4.32 -7.52
N ARG A 87 -14.85 5.50 -7.13
CA ARG A 87 -16.27 5.73 -6.92
C ARG A 87 -16.88 6.07 -8.27
N LEU A 88 -17.92 5.34 -8.68
CA LEU A 88 -18.71 5.68 -9.86
C LEU A 88 -20.02 6.32 -9.43
N GLN A 89 -20.50 7.24 -10.25
CA GLN A 89 -21.76 7.94 -10.05
C GLN A 89 -22.95 7.05 -10.43
N CYS A 90 -22.76 6.18 -11.43
CA CYS A 90 -23.74 5.23 -11.95
C CYS A 90 -23.00 4.03 -12.60
N HIS A 91 -23.32 2.77 -12.22
CA HIS A 91 -22.74 1.54 -12.80
C HIS A 91 -23.28 1.24 -14.21
N ARG A 92 -23.91 2.23 -14.87
CA ARG A 92 -24.54 2.06 -16.18
C ARG A 92 -23.71 2.78 -17.22
N TYR A 93 -23.34 2.07 -18.28
CA TYR A 93 -22.59 2.61 -19.42
C TYR A 93 -23.41 3.50 -20.36
N SER A 94 -24.72 3.65 -20.11
CA SER A 94 -25.68 4.23 -21.05
C SER A 94 -25.71 5.76 -21.08
N HIS A 95 -24.88 6.45 -20.29
CA HIS A 95 -24.86 7.91 -20.24
C HIS A 95 -23.52 8.46 -19.72
N GLY A 96 -23.18 9.67 -20.15
CA GLY A 96 -22.00 10.41 -19.68
C GLY A 96 -22.18 10.96 -18.27
N LYS A 97 -21.05 11.30 -17.63
CA LYS A 97 -20.98 11.77 -16.23
C LYS A 97 -21.90 12.97 -15.97
N ASP A 98 -21.98 13.89 -16.91
CA ASP A 98 -22.74 15.14 -16.78
C ASP A 98 -24.27 14.95 -16.86
N LYS A 99 -24.72 13.79 -17.33
CA LYS A 99 -26.16 13.43 -17.44
C LYS A 99 -26.58 12.38 -16.40
N CYS A 100 -25.74 12.08 -15.41
CA CYS A 100 -26.03 11.08 -14.39
C CYS A 100 -26.84 11.69 -13.25
N GLU A 101 -28.13 11.34 -13.17
CA GLU A 101 -29.09 11.87 -12.17
C GLU A 101 -28.90 11.29 -10.76
N LYS A 102 -27.94 10.37 -10.55
CA LYS A 102 -27.72 9.75 -9.25
C LYS A 102 -26.82 10.62 -8.35
N PRO A 103 -27.31 11.04 -7.15
CA PRO A 103 -26.59 11.98 -6.29
C PRO A 103 -25.52 11.32 -5.39
N ALA A 104 -25.44 9.98 -5.31
CA ALA A 104 -24.51 9.28 -4.42
C ALA A 104 -23.47 8.46 -5.18
N ALA A 105 -22.19 8.81 -5.03
CA ALA A 105 -21.09 8.04 -5.58
C ALA A 105 -20.86 6.79 -4.71
N PHE A 106 -20.91 5.60 -5.32
CA PHE A 106 -20.75 4.32 -4.62
C PHE A 106 -19.44 3.63 -5.01
N CYS A 107 -18.92 2.80 -4.12
CA CYS A 107 -17.70 2.05 -4.40
C CYS A 107 -17.93 1.00 -5.49
N VAL A 108 -17.12 1.01 -6.56
CA VAL A 108 -17.19 0.02 -7.65
C VAL A 108 -17.07 -1.42 -7.16
N ARG A 109 -16.33 -1.64 -6.06
CA ARG A 109 -16.04 -2.98 -5.58
C ARG A 109 -17.14 -3.59 -4.71
N CYS A 110 -17.91 -2.76 -3.99
CA CYS A 110 -18.88 -3.27 -3.02
C CYS A 110 -20.25 -2.58 -3.06
N GLY A 111 -20.49 -1.66 -3.99
CA GLY A 111 -21.81 -1.09 -4.28
C GLY A 111 -22.40 -0.18 -3.19
N LYS A 112 -21.65 0.08 -2.11
CA LYS A 112 -22.10 0.89 -0.96
C LYS A 112 -21.57 2.33 -1.07
N GLY A 113 -22.41 3.30 -0.69
CA GLY A 113 -22.07 4.73 -0.64
C GLY A 113 -21.30 5.13 0.62
N ASP A 114 -21.55 4.44 1.74
CA ASP A 114 -20.96 4.76 3.05
C ASP A 114 -19.70 3.95 3.34
N HIS A 115 -18.63 4.28 2.64
CA HIS A 115 -17.31 4.05 3.19
C HIS A 115 -16.78 5.37 3.72
N VAL A 116 -16.88 5.56 5.04
CA VAL A 116 -15.95 6.43 5.79
C VAL A 116 -14.57 6.11 5.25
N LYS A 117 -13.78 7.11 4.83
CA LYS A 117 -12.38 6.95 4.39
C LYS A 117 -11.78 5.86 5.24
N ARG A 118 -11.69 4.62 4.70
CA ARG A 118 -11.18 3.52 5.49
C ARG A 118 -9.79 3.97 5.82
N ASP A 119 -9.50 4.08 7.11
CA ASP A 119 -8.17 4.40 7.58
C ASP A 119 -7.22 3.54 6.75
N TRP A 120 -6.47 4.20 5.86
CA TRP A 120 -5.75 3.54 4.76
C TRP A 120 -4.53 2.79 5.29
N LEU A 121 -4.56 2.46 6.57
CA LEU A 121 -3.52 1.85 7.33
C LEU A 121 -3.54 0.35 7.09
N ILE A 122 -2.52 -0.13 6.38
CA ILE A 122 -2.25 -1.55 6.24
C ILE A 122 -1.46 -1.98 7.47
N ARG A 123 -2.00 -2.94 8.23
CA ARG A 123 -1.28 -3.54 9.35
C ARG A 123 -0.14 -4.41 8.82
N ILE A 124 1.03 -4.21 9.39
CA ILE A 124 2.16 -5.12 9.22
C ILE A 124 1.93 -6.28 10.18
N ALA A 125 2.10 -7.50 9.67
CA ALA A 125 1.94 -8.75 10.41
C ALA A 125 3.04 -8.95 11.45
#